data_AF-A0A3P6U1D3-F1
#
_entry.id   AF-A0A3P6U1D3-F1
#
_cell.length_a   1.000
_cell.length_b   1.000
_cell.length_c   1.000
_cell.angle_alpha   90.00
_cell.angle_beta   90.00
_cell.angle_gamma   90.00
#
_symmetry.space_group_name_H-M   'P 1'
#
loop_
_entity.id
_entity.type
_entity.pdbx_description
1 polymer ?
#
loop_
_entity_poly.entity_id
_entity_poly.type
_entity_poly.pdbx_seq_one_letter_code
_entity_poly.pdbx_strand_id
1 'polypeptide(L)'
;MASIDFAKFRQQHENDFKLEELDSSIREEAFSECKSYLASRNHEKLADCLACLRVLSRDRTLQSKLAEPDVLTHLIREAGLDLTQITDDTGYDSECAVESLKCLSNVVFQNPLVIPTLKSHGCFDSLVSRCEKNSKEVLNMEILLFDLKLLFLLSALDRQARLEILTNNFASDNFADILKQITNMDFLKSQVAFDCAQEMLKFLFNLGYAKKELGHSEVTYELTYRSLTTIVRDLLVKQTSSPVMRFGLTRFYLTSEMKSGIFLKRAQLFEISRSDCVNPDFSAIYFVLRLFCIFSSYAKIFAVQR
;
A
#
# COMPACT_ATOMS: atom_id res chain seq x y z
N MET A 1 -13.46 -16.99 32.75
CA MET A 1 -13.23 -17.23 31.31
C MET A 1 -11.73 -17.17 31.10
N ALA A 2 -11.16 -18.11 30.34
CA ALA A 2 -9.71 -18.15 30.12
C ALA A 2 -9.36 -17.00 29.18
N SER A 3 -8.43 -16.13 29.59
CA SER A 3 -7.93 -15.07 28.72
C SER A 3 -7.33 -15.69 27.45
N ILE A 4 -7.64 -15.10 26.31
CA ILE A 4 -7.14 -15.51 25.01
C ILE A 4 -5.61 -15.45 25.00
N ASP A 5 -5.00 -16.51 24.49
CA ASP A 5 -3.58 -16.51 24.17
C ASP A 5 -3.41 -15.98 22.75
N PHE A 6 -3.01 -14.70 22.63
CA PHE A 6 -2.85 -14.03 21.33
C PHE A 6 -1.88 -14.78 20.40
N ALA A 7 -0.78 -15.31 20.92
CA ALA A 7 0.21 -16.03 20.14
C ALA A 7 -0.38 -17.32 19.55
N LYS A 8 -1.15 -18.05 20.37
CA LYS A 8 -1.84 -19.26 19.93
C LYS A 8 -2.93 -18.95 18.91
N PHE A 9 -3.72 -17.90 19.12
CA PHE A 9 -4.76 -17.48 18.19
C PHE A 9 -4.17 -17.09 16.83
N ARG A 10 -3.10 -16.27 16.84
CA ARG A 10 -2.33 -15.92 15.65
C ARG A 10 -1.89 -17.18 14.92
N GLN A 11 -1.20 -18.10 15.60
CA GLN A 11 -0.66 -19.31 14.96
C GLN A 11 -1.74 -20.16 14.28
N GLN A 12 -2.94 -20.23 14.87
CA GLN A 12 -4.06 -21.01 14.33
C GLN A 12 -4.68 -20.37 13.09
N HIS A 13 -4.79 -19.04 13.06
CA HIS A 13 -5.64 -18.32 12.10
C HIS A 13 -4.89 -17.37 11.16
N GLU A 14 -3.55 -17.28 11.26
CA GLU A 14 -2.74 -16.36 10.46
C GLU A 14 -2.86 -16.59 8.94
N ASN A 15 -3.14 -17.83 8.52
CA ASN A 15 -3.33 -18.20 7.12
C ASN A 15 -4.80 -18.21 6.66
N ASP A 16 -5.74 -17.94 7.56
CA ASP A 16 -7.16 -17.95 7.24
C ASP A 16 -7.54 -16.66 6.51
N PHE A 17 -7.92 -16.79 5.24
CA PHE A 17 -8.33 -15.65 4.42
C PHE A 17 -9.74 -15.16 4.75
N LYS A 18 -10.56 -16.04 5.32
CA LYS A 18 -11.92 -15.77 5.76
C LYS A 18 -12.09 -16.41 7.14
N LEU A 19 -12.54 -15.61 8.10
CA LEU A 19 -12.85 -16.08 9.46
C LEU A 19 -14.33 -16.48 9.60
N GLU A 20 -15.03 -16.68 8.48
CA GLU A 20 -16.46 -17.00 8.45
C GLU A 20 -16.75 -18.37 9.11
N GLU A 21 -15.78 -19.29 9.07
CA GLU A 21 -15.87 -20.63 9.70
C GLU A 21 -15.65 -20.59 11.22
N LEU A 22 -15.06 -19.51 11.74
CA LEU A 22 -14.86 -19.32 13.17
C LEU A 22 -16.14 -18.77 13.80
N ASP A 23 -16.54 -19.36 14.93
CA ASP A 23 -17.74 -18.95 15.64
C ASP A 23 -17.71 -17.44 15.96
N SER A 24 -18.86 -16.79 15.78
CA SER A 24 -18.96 -15.34 15.97
C SER A 24 -18.66 -14.94 17.41
N SER A 25 -18.99 -15.77 18.40
CA SER A 25 -18.69 -15.47 19.81
C SER A 25 -17.20 -15.47 20.09
N ILE A 26 -16.44 -16.40 19.49
CA ILE A 26 -14.98 -16.49 19.65
C ILE A 26 -14.31 -15.25 19.03
N ARG A 27 -14.76 -14.84 17.84
CA ARG A 27 -14.25 -13.62 17.18
C ARG A 27 -14.48 -12.37 18.02
N GLU A 28 -15.66 -12.27 18.63
CA GLU A 28 -16.04 -11.13 19.46
C GLU A 28 -15.32 -11.10 20.81
N GLU A 29 -15.12 -12.26 21.43
CA GLU A 29 -14.30 -12.41 22.63
C GLU A 29 -12.84 -12.03 22.35
N ALA A 30 -12.26 -12.56 21.26
CA ALA A 30 -10.91 -12.23 20.83
C ALA A 30 -10.72 -10.73 20.59
N PHE A 31 -11.66 -10.09 19.89
CA PHE A 31 -11.63 -8.65 19.65
C PHE A 31 -11.71 -7.86 20.96
N SER A 32 -12.62 -8.23 21.85
CA SER A 32 -12.81 -7.55 23.14
C SER A 32 -11.57 -7.64 24.03
N GLU A 33 -10.90 -8.78 24.04
CA GLU A 33 -9.63 -8.96 24.75
C GLU A 33 -8.49 -8.14 24.13
N CYS A 34 -8.37 -8.13 22.79
CA CYS A 34 -7.39 -7.28 22.12
C CYS A 34 -7.60 -5.81 22.45
N LYS A 35 -8.85 -5.34 22.38
CA LYS A 35 -9.22 -3.96 22.70
C LYS A 35 -8.89 -3.60 24.14
N SER A 36 -9.20 -4.49 25.09
CA SER A 36 -8.84 -4.29 26.50
C SER A 36 -7.32 -4.28 26.70
N TYR A 37 -6.57 -5.10 25.95
CA TYR A 37 -5.12 -5.15 26.02
C TYR A 37 -4.47 -3.88 25.47
N LEU A 38 -4.95 -3.34 24.34
CA LEU A 38 -4.47 -2.07 23.78
C LEU A 38 -4.66 -0.88 24.75
N ALA A 39 -5.74 -0.90 25.53
CA ALA A 39 -5.99 0.09 26.57
C ALA A 39 -5.05 -0.06 27.78
N SER A 40 -4.54 -1.28 28.03
CA SER A 40 -3.50 -1.52 29.02
C SER A 40 -2.17 -1.00 28.48
N ARG A 41 -1.42 -0.21 29.26
CA ARG A 41 -0.07 0.26 28.86
C ARG A 41 0.99 -0.86 28.93
N ASN A 42 0.59 -2.10 28.67
CA ASN A 42 1.47 -3.26 28.67
C ASN A 42 1.99 -3.51 27.25
N HIS A 43 3.30 -3.64 27.11
CA HIS A 43 3.97 -3.86 25.83
C HIS A 43 4.48 -5.29 25.64
N GLU A 44 4.38 -6.17 26.66
CA GLU A 44 4.98 -7.51 26.64
C GLU A 44 4.44 -8.42 25.52
N LYS A 45 3.14 -8.33 25.21
CA LYS A 45 2.45 -9.15 24.19
C LYS A 45 1.80 -8.29 23.11
N LEU A 46 2.30 -7.07 22.92
CA LEU A 46 1.68 -6.10 22.04
C LEU A 46 1.74 -6.56 20.57
N ALA A 47 2.88 -7.06 20.11
CA ALA A 47 3.03 -7.59 18.76
C ALA A 47 2.03 -8.71 18.45
N ASP A 48 1.86 -9.67 19.36
CA ASP A 48 0.88 -10.76 19.21
C ASP A 48 -0.57 -10.26 19.25
N CYS A 49 -0.87 -9.29 20.11
CA CYS A 49 -2.19 -8.63 20.14
C CYS A 49 -2.50 -7.93 18.81
N LEU A 50 -1.54 -7.19 18.25
CA LEU A 50 -1.67 -6.52 16.95
C LEU A 50 -1.81 -7.52 15.81
N ALA A 51 -1.07 -8.64 15.84
CA ALA A 51 -1.22 -9.72 14.88
C ALA A 51 -2.60 -10.40 14.97
N CYS A 52 -3.13 -10.57 16.18
CA CYS A 52 -4.49 -11.04 16.40
C CYS A 52 -5.52 -10.07 15.77
N LEU A 53 -5.38 -8.77 16.03
CA LEU A 53 -6.22 -7.74 15.39
C LEU A 53 -6.10 -7.75 13.86
N ARG A 54 -4.89 -7.94 13.31
CA ARG A 54 -4.71 -8.11 11.86
C ARG A 54 -5.48 -9.32 11.33
N VAL A 55 -5.46 -10.45 12.01
CA VAL A 55 -6.25 -11.62 11.61
C VAL A 55 -7.75 -11.27 11.64
N LEU A 56 -8.24 -10.72 12.76
CA LEU A 56 -9.63 -10.29 12.95
C LEU A 56 -10.06 -9.24 11.92
N SER A 57 -9.15 -8.38 11.46
CA SER A 57 -9.43 -7.36 10.44
C SER A 57 -9.76 -7.90 9.06
N ARG A 58 -9.61 -9.22 8.84
CA ARG A 58 -10.10 -9.90 7.63
C ARG A 58 -11.60 -10.16 7.69
N ASP A 59 -12.19 -10.16 8.87
CA ASP A 59 -13.61 -10.35 9.07
C ASP A 59 -14.40 -9.06 8.82
N ARG A 60 -15.39 -9.14 7.92
CA ARG A 60 -16.28 -8.02 7.60
C ARG A 60 -17.19 -7.66 8.76
N THR A 61 -17.55 -8.61 9.63
CA THR A 61 -18.48 -8.34 10.73
C THR A 61 -17.87 -7.49 11.84
N LEU A 62 -16.54 -7.43 11.92
CA LEU A 62 -15.81 -6.64 12.92
C LEU A 62 -15.38 -5.26 12.41
N GLN A 63 -15.66 -4.90 11.15
CA GLN A 63 -15.13 -3.67 10.55
C GLN A 63 -15.66 -2.39 11.18
N SER A 64 -16.90 -2.39 11.69
CA SER A 64 -17.44 -1.25 12.43
C SER A 64 -16.67 -1.02 13.73
N LYS A 65 -16.26 -2.10 14.41
CA LYS A 65 -15.52 -2.06 15.67
C LYS A 65 -14.05 -1.68 15.46
N LEU A 66 -13.43 -2.21 14.42
CA LEU A 66 -12.06 -1.85 14.03
C LEU A 66 -11.92 -0.41 13.54
N ALA A 67 -13.03 0.18 13.04
CA ALA A 67 -13.11 1.58 12.65
C ALA A 67 -13.42 2.52 13.82
N GLU A 68 -13.59 2.00 15.05
CA GLU A 68 -13.79 2.84 16.22
C GLU A 68 -12.56 3.74 16.46
N PRO A 69 -12.75 5.01 16.84
CA PRO A 69 -11.64 5.96 16.95
C PRO A 69 -10.53 5.52 17.91
N ASP A 70 -10.88 4.88 19.02
CA ASP A 70 -9.92 4.38 20.00
C ASP A 70 -9.00 3.30 19.41
N VAL A 71 -9.58 2.31 18.73
CA VAL A 71 -8.82 1.25 18.06
C VAL A 71 -7.94 1.83 16.95
N LEU A 72 -8.48 2.73 16.12
CA LEU A 72 -7.72 3.38 15.05
C LEU A 72 -6.54 4.20 15.59
N THR A 73 -6.75 5.01 16.62
CA THR A 73 -5.67 5.81 17.23
C THR A 73 -4.56 4.92 17.78
N HIS A 74 -4.90 3.79 18.41
CA HIS A 74 -3.90 2.82 18.83
C HIS A 74 -3.11 2.23 17.65
N LEU A 75 -3.79 1.78 16.60
CA LEU A 75 -3.13 1.23 15.41
C LEU A 75 -2.23 2.27 14.72
N ILE A 76 -2.66 3.53 14.63
CA ILE A 76 -1.88 4.63 14.05
C ILE A 76 -0.61 4.90 14.88
N ARG A 77 -0.74 4.90 16.21
CA ARG A 77 0.38 5.06 17.13
C ARG A 77 1.38 3.92 16.99
N GLU A 78 0.93 2.68 17.09
CA GLU A 78 1.83 1.52 17.03
C GLU A 78 2.44 1.34 15.62
N ALA A 79 1.76 1.79 14.56
CA ALA A 79 2.33 1.91 13.22
C ALA A 79 3.42 2.99 13.10
N GLY A 80 3.61 3.83 14.11
CA GLY A 80 4.52 4.98 14.11
C GLY A 80 4.13 6.07 13.10
N LEU A 81 2.83 6.28 12.91
CA LEU A 81 2.29 7.28 11.98
C LEU A 81 1.75 8.52 12.69
N ASP A 82 1.62 8.46 14.02
CA ASP A 82 1.09 9.55 14.85
C ASP A 82 2.10 10.70 14.98
N LEU A 83 1.83 11.83 14.32
CA LEU A 83 2.65 13.04 14.42
C LEU A 83 2.52 13.76 15.77
N THR A 84 1.52 13.42 16.58
CA THR A 84 1.29 14.07 17.87
C THR A 84 2.23 13.57 18.96
N GLN A 85 2.95 12.47 18.71
CA GLN A 85 3.96 11.94 19.61
C GLN A 85 5.33 12.49 19.23
N ILE A 86 5.80 13.44 20.04
CA ILE A 86 7.22 13.78 20.12
C ILE A 86 7.88 12.52 20.66
N THR A 87 8.57 11.78 19.78
CA THR A 87 9.23 10.53 20.17
C THR A 87 10.30 10.83 21.21
N ASP A 88 10.03 10.50 22.47
CA ASP A 88 11.08 10.02 23.34
C ASP A 88 11.67 8.78 22.66
N ASP A 89 13.00 8.71 22.64
CA ASP A 89 13.88 7.80 21.90
C ASP A 89 13.74 6.31 22.33
N THR A 90 12.60 5.92 22.89
CA THR A 90 12.29 4.56 23.28
C THR A 90 11.98 3.73 22.04
N GLY A 91 13.02 3.07 21.55
CA GLY A 91 13.02 1.94 20.61
C GLY A 91 11.71 1.67 19.87
N TYR A 92 11.64 2.19 18.65
CA TYR A 92 10.63 1.81 17.67
C TYR A 92 10.63 0.29 17.44
N ASP A 93 9.60 -0.41 17.92
CA ASP A 93 9.47 -1.85 17.70
C ASP A 93 8.94 -2.11 16.27
N SER A 94 9.83 -2.65 15.44
CA SER A 94 9.51 -2.96 14.05
C SER A 94 8.39 -4.00 13.90
N GLU A 95 8.24 -4.94 14.82
CA GLU A 95 7.20 -5.98 14.71
C GLU A 95 5.81 -5.37 14.96
N CYS A 96 5.67 -4.58 16.04
CA CYS A 96 4.44 -3.84 16.33
C CYS A 96 4.05 -2.92 15.16
N ALA A 97 5.02 -2.21 14.58
CA ALA A 97 4.76 -1.32 13.45
C ALA A 97 4.26 -2.07 12.21
N VAL A 98 4.92 -3.17 11.85
CA VAL A 98 4.54 -4.00 10.70
C VAL A 98 3.14 -4.59 10.88
N GLU A 99 2.84 -5.18 12.04
CA GLU A 99 1.53 -5.78 12.30
C GLU A 99 0.41 -4.73 12.32
N SER A 100 0.70 -3.53 12.84
CA SER A 100 -0.23 -2.39 12.80
C SER A 100 -0.49 -1.90 11.38
N LEU A 101 0.54 -1.77 10.55
CA LEU A 101 0.38 -1.35 9.15
C LEU A 101 -0.39 -2.38 8.32
N LYS A 102 -0.13 -3.68 8.54
CA LYS A 102 -0.90 -4.78 7.94
C LYS A 102 -2.38 -4.71 8.36
N CYS A 103 -2.64 -4.49 9.64
CA CYS A 103 -4.00 -4.33 10.17
C CYS A 103 -4.71 -3.10 9.57
N LEU A 104 -4.07 -1.92 9.58
CA LEU A 104 -4.60 -0.70 8.97
C LEU A 104 -4.90 -0.88 7.48
N SER A 105 -4.03 -1.59 6.75
CA SER A 105 -4.25 -1.88 5.32
C SER A 105 -5.53 -2.69 5.11
N ASN A 106 -5.81 -3.68 5.97
CA ASN A 106 -7.06 -4.44 5.91
C ASN A 106 -8.27 -3.57 6.25
N VAL A 107 -8.20 -2.78 7.32
CA VAL A 107 -9.30 -1.90 7.75
C VAL A 107 -9.63 -0.87 6.67
N VAL A 108 -8.64 -0.19 6.09
CA VAL A 108 -8.84 0.78 5.00
C VAL A 108 -9.43 0.10 3.77
N PHE A 109 -8.94 -1.09 3.41
CA PHE A 109 -9.45 -1.83 2.25
C PHE A 109 -10.92 -2.24 2.42
N GLN A 110 -11.31 -2.71 3.62
CA GLN A 110 -12.66 -3.19 3.89
C GLN A 110 -13.64 -2.05 4.21
N ASN A 111 -13.16 -0.99 4.85
CA ASN A 111 -13.96 0.15 5.26
C ASN A 111 -13.24 1.48 4.92
N PRO A 112 -13.34 1.96 3.66
CA PRO A 112 -12.72 3.22 3.25
C PRO A 112 -13.22 4.46 3.99
N LEU A 113 -14.30 4.36 4.78
CA LEU A 113 -14.82 5.48 5.58
C LEU A 113 -13.85 5.91 6.70
N VAL A 114 -12.82 5.11 7.02
CA VAL A 114 -11.78 5.49 8.00
C VAL A 114 -10.74 6.45 7.45
N ILE A 115 -10.65 6.63 6.13
CA ILE A 115 -9.62 7.45 5.47
C ILE A 115 -9.58 8.90 5.99
N PRO A 116 -10.71 9.61 6.20
CA PRO A 116 -10.70 10.94 6.81
C PRO A 116 -10.10 10.96 8.22
N THR A 117 -10.27 9.90 9.01
CA THR A 117 -9.67 9.77 10.35
C THR A 117 -8.16 9.58 10.26
N LEU A 118 -7.67 8.76 9.33
CA LEU A 118 -6.22 8.63 9.09
C LEU A 118 -5.62 9.97 8.66
N LYS A 119 -6.32 10.70 7.78
CA LYS A 119 -5.92 12.04 7.39
C LYS A 119 -5.84 13.00 8.58
N SER A 120 -6.84 13.01 9.47
CA SER A 120 -6.86 13.93 10.62
C SER A 120 -5.72 13.68 11.61
N HIS A 121 -5.12 12.48 11.62
CA HIS A 121 -3.94 12.15 12.41
C HIS A 121 -2.61 12.44 11.68
N GLY A 122 -2.65 13.01 10.47
CA GLY A 122 -1.44 13.33 9.70
C GLY A 122 -0.76 12.10 9.08
N CYS A 123 -1.45 10.96 8.98
CA CYS A 123 -0.85 9.71 8.52
C CYS A 123 -0.27 9.81 7.09
N PHE A 124 -0.83 10.66 6.22
CA PHE A 124 -0.37 10.76 4.84
C PHE A 124 1.04 11.34 4.77
N ASP A 125 1.28 12.44 5.48
CA ASP A 125 2.59 13.09 5.53
C ASP A 125 3.61 12.21 6.27
N SER A 126 3.19 11.53 7.34
CA SER A 126 4.03 10.53 8.03
C SER A 126 4.48 9.40 7.10
N LEU A 127 3.56 8.84 6.32
CA LEU A 127 3.86 7.76 5.36
C LEU A 127 4.85 8.21 4.29
N VAL A 128 4.61 9.39 3.68
CA VAL A 128 5.51 9.94 2.65
C VAL A 128 6.88 10.23 3.24
N SER A 129 6.94 10.95 4.37
CA SER A 129 8.20 11.29 5.04
C SER A 129 9.00 10.05 5.41
N ARG A 130 8.32 9.01 5.90
CA ARG A 130 8.97 7.74 6.24
C ARG A 130 9.47 7.00 5.00
N CYS A 131 8.73 7.00 3.89
CA CYS A 131 9.21 6.44 2.62
C CYS A 131 10.50 7.14 2.14
N GLU A 132 10.56 8.47 2.24
CA GLU A 132 11.75 9.23 1.86
C GLU A 132 12.96 8.92 2.74
N LYS A 133 12.76 8.86 4.07
CA LYS A 133 13.83 8.50 5.03
C LYS A 133 14.33 7.07 4.80
N ASN A 134 13.41 6.11 4.70
CA ASN A 134 13.73 4.70 4.48
C ASN A 134 14.46 4.46 3.17
N SER A 135 14.16 5.23 2.13
CA SER A 135 14.86 5.13 0.85
C SER A 135 16.35 5.50 0.98
N LYS A 136 16.66 6.56 1.75
CA LYS A 136 18.02 7.09 1.92
C LYS A 136 18.88 6.25 2.86
N GLU A 137 18.28 5.73 3.94
CA GLU A 137 19.00 5.10 5.04
C GLU A 137 18.88 3.57 5.06
N VAL A 138 18.02 2.99 4.20
CA VAL A 138 17.75 1.53 4.09
C VAL A 138 17.49 0.89 5.45
N LEU A 139 16.59 1.50 6.25
CA LEU A 139 16.37 1.11 7.65
C LEU A 139 15.58 -0.20 7.77
N ASN A 140 14.37 -0.26 7.22
CA ASN A 140 13.50 -1.43 7.29
C ASN A 140 12.62 -1.56 6.03
N MET A 141 12.94 -2.57 5.21
CA MET A 141 12.25 -2.81 3.94
C MET A 141 10.83 -3.36 4.09
N GLU A 142 10.52 -4.07 5.19
CA GLU A 142 9.18 -4.58 5.43
C GLU A 142 8.22 -3.44 5.79
N ILE A 143 8.68 -2.49 6.60
CA ILE A 143 7.92 -1.28 6.92
C ILE A 143 7.70 -0.44 5.66
N LEU A 144 8.75 -0.23 4.86
CA LEU A 144 8.62 0.46 3.57
C LEU A 144 7.58 -0.23 2.67
N LEU A 145 7.57 -1.56 2.61
CA LEU A 145 6.59 -2.30 1.82
C LEU A 145 5.16 -1.99 2.26
N PHE A 146 4.88 -2.05 3.56
CA PHE A 146 3.54 -1.81 4.07
C PHE A 146 3.14 -0.33 4.06
N ASP A 147 4.09 0.60 4.17
CA ASP A 147 3.86 2.02 3.92
C ASP A 147 3.38 2.25 2.49
N LEU A 148 4.08 1.66 1.50
CA LEU A 148 3.73 1.77 0.09
C LEU A 148 2.39 1.11 -0.23
N LYS A 149 2.08 -0.05 0.39
CA LYS A 149 0.76 -0.69 0.26
C LYS A 149 -0.35 0.20 0.80
N LEU A 150 -0.16 0.82 1.96
CA LEU A 150 -1.15 1.71 2.56
C LEU A 150 -1.34 2.98 1.70
N LEU A 151 -0.26 3.61 1.24
CA LEU A 151 -0.31 4.74 0.29
C LEU A 151 -1.05 4.39 -1.00
N PHE A 152 -0.79 3.19 -1.55
CA PHE A 152 -1.53 2.68 -2.70
C PHE A 152 -3.03 2.57 -2.41
N LEU A 153 -3.43 1.96 -1.28
CA LEU A 153 -4.83 1.82 -0.89
C LEU A 153 -5.53 3.18 -0.71
N LEU A 154 -4.90 4.08 0.04
CA LEU A 154 -5.42 5.43 0.29
C LEU A 154 -5.68 6.18 -1.02
N SER A 155 -4.69 6.18 -1.93
CA SER A 155 -4.78 6.86 -3.23
C SER A 155 -5.73 6.15 -4.22
N ALA A 156 -5.93 4.84 -4.09
CA ALA A 156 -6.85 4.07 -4.93
C ALA A 156 -8.31 4.28 -4.52
N LEU A 157 -8.58 4.25 -3.22
CA LEU A 157 -9.93 4.17 -2.67
C LEU A 157 -10.58 5.54 -2.46
N ASP A 158 -9.80 6.59 -2.20
CA ASP A 158 -10.34 7.93 -1.98
C ASP A 158 -9.71 8.97 -2.92
N ARG A 159 -10.58 9.65 -3.68
CA ARG A 159 -10.15 10.69 -4.62
C ARG A 159 -9.51 11.87 -3.89
N GLN A 160 -10.06 12.27 -2.74
CA GLN A 160 -9.56 13.44 -2.02
C GLN A 160 -8.16 13.19 -1.45
N ALA A 161 -7.96 12.02 -0.83
CA ALA A 161 -6.66 11.56 -0.37
C ALA A 161 -5.64 11.51 -1.51
N ARG A 162 -6.02 10.96 -2.66
CA ARG A 162 -5.14 10.92 -3.84
C ARG A 162 -4.71 12.31 -4.30
N LEU A 163 -5.63 13.26 -4.40
CA LEU A 163 -5.34 14.64 -4.81
C LEU A 163 -4.49 15.40 -3.79
N GLU A 164 -4.72 15.15 -2.51
CA GLU A 164 -3.97 15.76 -1.42
C GLU A 164 -2.54 15.25 -1.36
N ILE A 165 -2.34 13.93 -1.43
CA ILE A 165 -1.01 13.32 -1.53
C ILE A 165 -0.27 13.89 -2.74
N LEU A 166 -0.95 14.01 -3.89
CA LEU A 166 -0.37 14.63 -5.08
C LEU A 166 0.05 16.09 -4.83
N THR A 167 -0.86 16.91 -4.31
CA THR A 167 -0.64 18.37 -4.17
C THR A 167 0.42 18.70 -3.12
N ASN A 168 0.40 17.98 -2.00
CA ASN A 168 1.28 18.26 -0.87
C ASN A 168 2.67 17.63 -1.04
N ASN A 169 2.77 16.49 -1.76
CA ASN A 169 3.96 15.65 -1.71
C ASN A 169 4.53 15.22 -3.07
N PHE A 170 3.79 15.38 -4.20
CA PHE A 170 4.26 14.94 -5.53
C PHE A 170 4.95 16.05 -6.33
N ALA A 171 4.93 17.29 -5.85
CA ALA A 171 5.63 18.39 -6.50
C ALA A 171 7.16 18.25 -6.38
N SER A 172 7.65 17.45 -5.43
CA SER A 172 9.06 17.09 -5.33
C SER A 172 9.30 15.78 -6.09
N ASP A 173 10.37 15.70 -6.86
CA ASP A 173 10.82 14.50 -7.62
C ASP A 173 11.09 13.25 -6.74
N ASN A 174 10.72 13.30 -5.46
CA ASN A 174 10.99 12.34 -4.40
C ASN A 174 10.53 10.92 -4.73
N PHE A 175 9.35 10.73 -5.33
CA PHE A 175 8.87 9.36 -5.62
C PHE A 175 9.62 8.68 -6.76
N ALA A 176 10.07 9.44 -7.76
CA ALA A 176 10.93 8.89 -8.81
C ALA A 176 12.29 8.49 -8.21
N ASP A 177 12.84 9.31 -7.31
CA ASP A 177 14.08 9.01 -6.61
C ASP A 177 13.97 7.79 -5.69
N ILE A 178 12.87 7.67 -4.92
CA ILE A 178 12.60 6.48 -4.10
C ILE A 178 12.53 5.23 -4.99
N LEU A 179 11.79 5.28 -6.10
CA LEU A 179 11.71 4.14 -7.02
C LEU A 179 13.07 3.79 -7.62
N LYS A 180 13.89 4.80 -7.97
CA LYS A 180 15.25 4.60 -8.49
C LYS A 180 16.13 3.90 -7.45
N GLN A 181 16.06 4.33 -6.19
CA GLN A 181 16.83 3.73 -5.11
C GLN A 181 16.42 2.27 -4.87
N ILE A 182 15.13 1.97 -4.82
CA ILE A 182 14.62 0.59 -4.76
C ILE A 182 15.12 -0.21 -5.98
N THR A 183 15.07 0.39 -7.18
CA THR A 183 15.53 -0.24 -8.43
C THR A 183 17.03 -0.51 -8.45
N ASN A 184 17.84 0.22 -7.67
CA ASN A 184 19.27 -0.05 -7.56
C ASN A 184 19.58 -1.28 -6.68
N MET A 185 18.62 -1.76 -5.89
CA MET A 185 18.78 -2.95 -5.05
C MET A 185 18.83 -4.24 -5.89
N ASP A 186 19.41 -5.29 -5.33
CA ASP A 186 19.51 -6.60 -5.99
C ASP A 186 18.23 -7.43 -5.77
N PHE A 187 17.35 -7.47 -6.77
CA PHE A 187 16.09 -8.21 -6.71
C PHE A 187 16.28 -9.74 -6.75
N LEU A 188 17.48 -10.24 -7.08
CA LEU A 188 17.77 -11.66 -6.93
C LEU A 188 17.95 -12.04 -5.46
N LYS A 189 18.42 -11.08 -4.64
CA LYS A 189 18.69 -11.29 -3.21
C LYS A 189 17.57 -10.78 -2.31
N SER A 190 16.81 -9.77 -2.76
CA SER A 190 15.75 -9.15 -1.97
C SER A 190 14.42 -9.18 -2.72
N GLN A 191 13.56 -10.14 -2.34
CA GLN A 191 12.17 -10.20 -2.82
C GLN A 191 11.39 -8.96 -2.36
N VAL A 192 11.60 -8.52 -1.12
CA VAL A 192 10.91 -7.37 -0.54
C VAL A 192 11.22 -6.10 -1.34
N ALA A 193 12.45 -5.93 -1.84
CA ALA A 193 12.78 -4.79 -2.71
C ALA A 193 11.99 -4.81 -4.03
N PHE A 194 11.82 -5.99 -4.63
CA PHE A 194 10.97 -6.13 -5.82
C PHE A 194 9.51 -5.79 -5.49
N ASP A 195 8.98 -6.28 -4.37
CA ASP A 195 7.61 -6.02 -3.94
C ASP A 195 7.40 -4.51 -3.68
N CYS A 196 8.36 -3.83 -3.04
CA CYS A 196 8.34 -2.37 -2.86
C CYS A 196 8.31 -1.63 -4.21
N ALA A 197 9.10 -2.06 -5.19
CA ALA A 197 9.08 -1.45 -6.52
C ALA A 197 7.70 -1.60 -7.18
N GLN A 198 7.05 -2.76 -7.02
CA GLN A 198 5.70 -2.98 -7.53
C GLN A 198 4.67 -2.08 -6.86
N GLU A 199 4.67 -1.97 -5.53
CA GLU A 199 3.71 -1.12 -4.83
C GLU A 199 3.94 0.37 -5.13
N MET A 200 5.21 0.80 -5.24
CA MET A 200 5.54 2.16 -5.66
C MET A 200 5.02 2.47 -7.07
N LEU A 201 5.17 1.55 -8.03
CA LEU A 201 4.62 1.73 -9.38
C LEU A 201 3.09 1.86 -9.39
N LYS A 202 2.39 1.06 -8.58
CA LYS A 202 0.92 1.17 -8.45
C LYS A 202 0.49 2.50 -7.85
N PHE A 203 1.19 2.92 -6.80
CA PHE A 203 0.95 4.21 -6.18
C PHE A 203 1.21 5.38 -7.14
N LEU A 204 2.35 5.37 -7.85
CA LEU A 204 2.69 6.36 -8.88
C LEU A 204 1.65 6.40 -10.01
N PHE A 205 1.06 5.27 -10.41
CA PHE A 205 -0.03 5.26 -11.37
C PHE A 205 -1.26 6.01 -10.86
N ASN A 206 -1.66 5.79 -9.60
CA ASN A 206 -2.77 6.53 -9.00
C ASN A 206 -2.46 8.04 -9.02
N LEU A 207 -1.27 8.45 -8.61
CA LEU A 207 -0.89 9.87 -8.64
C LEU A 207 -0.87 10.46 -10.07
N GLY A 208 -0.35 9.71 -11.04
CA GLY A 208 -0.39 10.10 -12.45
C GLY A 208 -1.82 10.29 -12.98
N TYR A 209 -2.77 9.46 -12.52
CA TYR A 209 -4.19 9.64 -12.81
C TYR A 209 -4.73 10.95 -12.20
N ALA A 210 -4.47 11.21 -10.92
CA ALA A 210 -4.88 12.47 -10.28
C ALA A 210 -4.28 13.71 -10.95
N LYS A 211 -3.04 13.63 -11.42
CA LYS A 211 -2.42 14.74 -12.16
C LYS A 211 -3.19 15.05 -13.45
N LYS A 212 -3.58 14.02 -14.20
CA LYS A 212 -4.42 14.18 -15.39
C LYS A 212 -5.76 14.82 -15.04
N GLU A 213 -6.37 14.41 -13.91
CA GLU A 213 -7.64 14.99 -13.44
C GLU A 213 -7.53 16.48 -13.11
N LEU A 214 -6.39 16.95 -12.59
CA LEU A 214 -6.15 18.37 -12.27
C LEU A 214 -5.76 19.23 -13.47
N GLY A 215 -5.58 18.65 -14.66
CA GLY A 215 -5.21 19.40 -15.86
C GLY A 215 -3.84 20.07 -15.76
N HIS A 216 -2.93 19.54 -14.93
CA HIS A 216 -1.58 20.10 -14.80
C HIS A 216 -0.82 20.11 -16.12
N SER A 217 -0.09 21.20 -16.36
CA SER A 217 0.78 21.37 -17.54
C SER A 217 1.81 20.24 -17.65
N GLU A 218 1.97 19.70 -18.86
CA GLU A 218 2.99 18.68 -19.18
C GLU A 218 4.40 19.17 -18.82
N VAL A 219 4.68 20.47 -19.06
CA VAL A 219 5.97 21.11 -18.81
C VAL A 219 6.39 21.00 -17.34
N THR A 220 5.44 21.08 -16.40
CA THR A 220 5.75 21.12 -14.96
C THR A 220 6.38 19.82 -14.45
N TYR A 221 6.10 18.66 -15.07
CA TYR A 221 6.63 17.36 -14.59
C TYR A 221 7.31 16.55 -15.69
N GLU A 222 7.70 17.22 -16.77
CA GLU A 222 8.41 16.57 -17.86
C GLU A 222 9.68 15.85 -17.37
N LEU A 223 10.43 16.50 -16.47
CA LEU A 223 11.63 15.94 -15.86
C LEU A 223 11.32 14.68 -15.05
N THR A 224 10.31 14.71 -14.19
CA THR A 224 9.87 13.57 -13.39
C THR A 224 9.49 12.38 -14.28
N TYR A 225 8.74 12.62 -15.37
CA TYR A 225 8.36 11.56 -16.29
C TYR A 225 9.52 10.98 -17.11
N ARG A 226 10.48 11.82 -17.53
CA ARG A 226 11.72 11.35 -18.17
C ARG A 226 12.53 10.46 -17.21
N SER A 227 12.62 10.85 -15.94
CA SER A 227 13.26 10.04 -14.89
C SER A 227 12.55 8.70 -14.71
N LEU A 228 11.23 8.71 -14.49
CA LEU A 228 10.42 7.51 -14.36
C LEU A 228 10.52 6.58 -15.58
N THR A 229 10.56 7.14 -16.79
CA THR A 229 10.74 6.35 -18.02
C THR A 229 12.05 5.59 -18.02
N THR A 230 13.13 6.23 -17.59
CA THR A 230 14.45 5.60 -17.48
C THR A 230 14.43 4.48 -16.45
N ILE A 231 13.85 4.74 -15.27
CA ILE A 231 13.75 3.75 -14.19
C ILE A 231 12.90 2.55 -14.62
N VAL A 232 11.77 2.78 -15.29
CA VAL A 232 10.91 1.71 -15.80
C VAL A 232 11.63 0.87 -16.86
N ARG A 233 12.42 1.49 -17.75
CA ARG A 233 13.27 0.74 -18.70
C ARG A 233 14.26 -0.17 -17.99
N ASP A 234 14.90 0.33 -16.94
CA ASP A 234 15.82 -0.47 -16.13
C ASP A 234 15.10 -1.65 -15.45
N LEU A 235 13.91 -1.40 -14.89
CA LEU A 235 13.09 -2.43 -14.27
C LEU A 235 12.69 -3.55 -15.24
N LEU A 236 12.39 -3.22 -16.50
CA LEU A 236 11.97 -4.20 -17.51
C LEU A 236 13.06 -5.21 -17.89
N VAL A 237 14.32 -4.79 -17.83
CA VAL A 237 15.48 -5.64 -18.15
C VAL A 237 16.11 -6.26 -16.90
N LYS A 238 15.73 -5.81 -15.70
CA LYS A 238 16.27 -6.26 -14.42
C LYS A 238 15.97 -7.74 -14.19
N GLN A 239 16.97 -8.45 -13.67
CA GLN A 239 16.83 -9.86 -13.32
C GLN A 239 16.09 -10.02 -11.99
N THR A 240 15.22 -11.02 -11.91
CA THR A 240 14.44 -11.36 -10.72
C THR A 240 14.54 -12.84 -10.45
N SER A 241 14.38 -13.24 -9.19
CA SER A 241 14.59 -14.62 -8.73
C SER A 241 13.55 -15.62 -9.26
N SER A 242 12.43 -15.15 -9.83
CA SER A 242 11.36 -15.97 -10.37
C SER A 242 10.98 -15.57 -11.80
N PRO A 243 10.90 -16.53 -12.75
CA PRO A 243 10.42 -16.28 -14.10
C PRO A 243 8.99 -15.69 -14.13
N VAL A 244 8.12 -16.04 -13.17
CA VAL A 244 6.75 -15.48 -13.05
C VAL A 244 6.80 -13.98 -12.76
N MET A 245 7.77 -13.54 -11.95
CA MET A 245 8.01 -12.11 -11.68
C MET A 245 8.55 -11.39 -12.89
N ARG A 246 9.44 -12.04 -13.66
CA ARG A 246 9.90 -11.53 -14.95
C ARG A 246 8.75 -11.45 -15.96
N PHE A 247 7.85 -12.44 -16.03
CA PHE A 247 6.67 -12.40 -16.89
C PHE A 247 5.71 -11.26 -16.53
N GLY A 248 5.60 -10.91 -15.24
CA GLY A 248 4.88 -9.73 -14.75
C GLY A 248 5.48 -8.38 -15.19
N LEU A 249 6.78 -8.34 -15.51
CA LEU A 249 7.46 -7.16 -16.05
C LEU A 249 7.53 -7.18 -17.60
N THR A 250 7.88 -8.32 -18.21
CA THR A 250 8.31 -8.42 -19.62
C THR A 250 7.20 -8.80 -20.61
N ARG A 251 6.14 -9.53 -20.22
CA ARG A 251 5.07 -9.93 -21.18
C ARG A 251 4.25 -8.73 -21.68
N PHE A 252 4.33 -7.58 -21.02
CA PHE A 252 3.58 -6.37 -21.35
C PHE A 252 4.21 -5.48 -22.41
N TYR A 253 5.53 -5.57 -22.60
CA TYR A 253 6.24 -4.77 -23.61
C TYR A 253 6.06 -5.29 -25.04
N LEU A 254 5.76 -6.58 -25.23
CA LEU A 254 5.65 -7.22 -26.55
C LEU A 254 4.20 -7.37 -27.07
N THR A 255 3.19 -7.33 -26.20
CA THR A 255 1.77 -7.39 -26.64
C THR A 255 1.13 -6.02 -26.89
N SER A 256 1.80 -4.93 -26.49
CA SER A 256 1.40 -3.55 -26.74
C SER A 256 1.44 -3.17 -28.22
N GLU A 257 2.30 -3.80 -29.03
CA GLU A 257 2.35 -3.56 -30.48
C GLU A 257 1.25 -4.29 -31.26
N MET A 258 0.62 -5.34 -30.71
CA MET A 258 -0.21 -6.24 -31.53
C MET A 258 -1.73 -6.24 -31.28
N LYS A 259 -2.28 -5.65 -30.21
CA LYS A 259 -3.74 -5.73 -29.95
C LYS A 259 -4.36 -4.45 -29.38
N SER A 260 -4.37 -3.41 -30.18
CA SER A 260 -5.10 -2.15 -29.96
C SER A 260 -6.63 -2.23 -30.14
N GLY A 261 -7.26 -3.42 -30.06
CA GLY A 261 -8.64 -3.59 -30.55
C GLY A 261 -9.65 -4.47 -29.80
N ILE A 262 -9.32 -5.26 -28.76
CA ILE A 262 -10.26 -6.34 -28.32
C ILE A 262 -10.69 -6.31 -26.84
N PHE A 263 -10.04 -5.58 -25.93
CA PHE A 263 -10.35 -5.66 -24.49
C PHE A 263 -11.41 -4.66 -23.96
N LEU A 264 -12.22 -4.08 -24.85
CA LEU A 264 -13.18 -3.01 -24.54
C LEU A 264 -14.56 -3.48 -24.02
N LYS A 265 -14.82 -4.78 -23.83
CA LYS A 265 -16.17 -5.29 -23.53
C LYS A 265 -16.50 -5.65 -22.07
N ARG A 266 -15.59 -5.47 -21.11
CA ARG A 266 -15.88 -5.74 -19.67
C ARG A 266 -15.59 -4.60 -18.70
N ALA A 267 -15.19 -3.43 -19.19
CA ALA A 267 -15.04 -2.20 -18.43
C ALA A 267 -16.11 -1.16 -18.88
N GLN A 268 -17.38 -1.54 -18.80
CA GLN A 268 -18.49 -0.63 -19.09
C GLN A 268 -18.66 0.37 -17.94
N LEU A 269 -17.81 1.42 -17.96
CA LEU A 269 -18.09 2.74 -17.36
C LEU A 269 -17.10 3.84 -17.83
N PHE A 270 -16.23 3.59 -18.82
CA PHE A 270 -15.22 4.57 -19.22
C PHE A 270 -15.10 4.69 -20.75
N GLU A 271 -15.94 5.53 -21.35
CA GLU A 271 -15.66 6.12 -22.66
C GLU A 271 -14.93 7.45 -22.45
N ILE A 272 -13.65 7.51 -22.83
CA ILE A 272 -12.93 8.76 -23.08
C ILE A 272 -12.39 8.67 -24.50
N SER A 273 -12.80 9.64 -25.32
CA SER A 273 -12.48 9.78 -26.74
C SER A 273 -10.97 9.92 -26.98
N ARG A 274 -10.51 9.38 -28.11
CA ARG A 274 -9.10 9.31 -28.54
C ARG A 274 -8.51 10.65 -29.02
N SER A 275 -9.22 11.77 -28.90
CA SER A 275 -8.90 13.00 -29.63
C SER A 275 -7.91 13.96 -28.97
N ASP A 276 -7.54 13.78 -27.69
CA ASP A 276 -6.95 14.89 -26.91
C ASP A 276 -5.50 14.65 -26.42
N CYS A 277 -4.67 13.88 -27.14
CA CYS A 277 -3.26 13.69 -26.76
C CYS A 277 -2.31 14.12 -27.90
N VAL A 278 -1.59 15.22 -27.69
CA VAL A 278 -0.66 15.84 -28.66
C VAL A 278 0.74 15.20 -28.60
N ASN A 279 1.07 14.43 -27.55
CA ASN A 279 2.41 13.85 -27.37
C ASN A 279 2.40 12.30 -27.24
N PRO A 280 3.03 11.55 -28.17
CA PRO A 280 3.04 10.08 -28.16
C PRO A 280 3.79 9.46 -26.95
N ASP A 281 4.76 10.15 -26.35
CA ASP A 281 5.52 9.64 -25.21
C ASP A 281 4.70 9.60 -23.91
N PHE A 282 3.80 10.57 -23.73
CA PHE A 282 2.88 10.61 -22.58
C PHE A 282 1.83 9.49 -22.66
N SER A 283 1.34 9.21 -23.87
CA SER A 283 0.47 8.07 -24.14
C SER A 283 1.16 6.76 -23.76
N ALA A 284 2.44 6.60 -24.12
CA ALA A 284 3.21 5.39 -23.83
C ALA A 284 3.44 5.17 -22.32
N ILE A 285 3.82 6.21 -21.55
CA ILE A 285 4.06 6.08 -20.10
C ILE A 285 2.77 5.82 -19.34
N TYR A 286 1.72 6.59 -19.63
CA TYR A 286 0.40 6.40 -19.03
C TYR A 286 -0.15 5.01 -19.38
N PHE A 287 0.09 4.53 -20.61
CA PHE A 287 -0.28 3.18 -21.04
C PHE A 287 0.56 2.09 -20.36
N VAL A 288 1.86 2.27 -20.17
CA VAL A 288 2.75 1.33 -19.45
C VAL A 288 2.33 1.23 -17.98
N LEU A 289 2.07 2.35 -17.32
CA LEU A 289 1.57 2.36 -15.95
C LEU A 289 0.14 1.79 -15.85
N ARG A 290 -0.74 2.10 -16.82
CA ARG A 290 -2.10 1.53 -16.92
C ARG A 290 -2.07 0.02 -17.14
N LEU A 291 -1.13 -0.49 -17.93
CA LEU A 291 -0.92 -1.93 -18.15
C LEU A 291 -0.41 -2.64 -16.90
N PHE A 292 0.53 -2.03 -16.17
CA PHE A 292 1.01 -2.53 -14.87
C PHE A 292 -0.13 -2.64 -13.84
N CYS A 293 -0.97 -1.61 -13.72
CA CYS A 293 -2.06 -1.58 -12.75
C CYS A 293 -3.25 -2.48 -13.11
N ILE A 294 -3.59 -2.59 -14.39
CA ILE A 294 -4.61 -3.53 -14.87
C ILE A 294 -4.22 -4.97 -14.50
N PHE A 295 -2.94 -5.36 -14.65
CA PHE A 295 -2.53 -6.72 -14.31
C PHE A 295 -2.28 -6.97 -12.82
N SER A 296 -1.87 -5.96 -12.04
CA SER A 296 -1.93 -6.08 -10.57
C SER A 296 -3.36 -6.30 -10.07
N SER A 297 -4.37 -5.82 -10.80
CA SER A 297 -5.78 -6.05 -10.50
C SER A 297 -6.29 -7.42 -10.98
N TYR A 298 -5.60 -8.05 -11.94
CA TYR A 298 -5.85 -9.43 -12.38
C TYR A 298 -5.09 -10.49 -11.57
N ALA A 299 -4.08 -10.09 -10.78
CA ALA A 299 -3.70 -10.81 -9.56
C ALA A 299 -4.78 -10.59 -8.49
N LYS A 300 -5.99 -11.10 -8.73
CA LYS A 300 -6.90 -11.49 -7.65
C LYS A 300 -6.19 -12.60 -6.89
N ILE A 301 -5.36 -12.22 -5.93
CA ILE A 301 -4.81 -13.03 -4.84
C ILE A 301 -3.89 -12.07 -4.06
N PHE A 302 -4.22 -11.85 -2.78
CA PHE A 302 -3.47 -11.09 -1.76
C PHE A 302 -3.75 -9.58 -1.61
N ALA A 303 -4.92 -9.27 -1.04
CA ALA A 303 -4.93 -8.31 0.05
C ALA A 303 -4.06 -8.89 1.19
N VAL A 304 -2.95 -8.23 1.53
CA VAL A 304 -2.06 -8.56 2.65
C VAL A 304 -1.53 -10.01 2.64
N GLN A 305 -0.59 -10.33 1.74
CA GLN A 305 0.44 -11.38 1.92
C GLN A 305 1.66 -10.99 1.07
N ARG A 306 2.92 -11.21 1.46
CA ARG A 306 3.53 -11.73 2.69
C ARG A 306 4.05 -10.58 3.56
#